data_AF-A0A1X0CYD1-F1
#
_entry.id   AF-A0A1X0CYD1-F1
#
_cell.length_a   1.000
_cell.length_b   1.000
_cell.length_c   1.000
_cell.angle_alpha   90.00
_cell.angle_beta   90.00
_cell.angle_gamma   90.00
#
_symmetry.space_group_name_H-M   'P 1'
#
loop_
_entity.id
_entity.type
_entity.pdbx_description
1 polymer ?
#
loop_
_entity_poly.entity_id
_entity_poly.type
_entity_poly.pdbx_seq_one_letter_code
_entity_poly.pdbx_strand_id
1 'polypeptide(L)'
;MAQRENDAAAKRLRARLRKQFRPCHICGRDIDYTVHYLDPGAFQVDHLLPVSLGGPADDWDNVDASHRACNRTRSNTIDAKAAAAAAHYGIPLADTAGHCRTDGSYCNRHGGTHPVGAPGLTILTTRKW
;
A
#
# COMPACT_ATOMS: atom_id res chain seq x y z
N MET A 1 -4.09 -22.90 18.12
CA MET A 1 -3.08 -22.02 18.77
C MET A 1 -2.35 -21.31 17.66
N ALA A 2 -2.46 -19.98 17.54
CA ALA A 2 -1.81 -19.25 16.45
C ALA A 2 -0.30 -19.41 16.59
N GLN A 3 0.32 -20.05 15.59
CA GLN A 3 1.73 -20.35 15.63
C GLN A 3 2.53 -19.04 15.73
N ARG A 4 3.48 -18.96 16.66
CA ARG A 4 4.47 -17.86 16.76
C ARG A 4 5.52 -18.02 15.65
N GLU A 5 5.06 -18.21 14.43
CA GLU A 5 5.90 -18.11 13.24
C GLU A 5 6.31 -16.65 13.10
N ASN A 6 7.62 -16.42 13.20
CA ASN A 6 8.31 -15.19 12.83
C ASN A 6 8.71 -14.15 13.90
N ASP A 7 9.20 -14.59 15.06
CA ASP A 7 10.01 -13.70 15.91
C ASP A 7 11.40 -13.42 15.30
N ALA A 8 12.04 -14.41 14.68
CA ALA A 8 13.45 -14.30 14.28
C ALA A 8 13.66 -13.57 12.95
N ALA A 9 12.85 -13.81 11.92
CA ALA A 9 13.01 -13.13 10.64
C ALA A 9 12.55 -11.67 10.75
N ALA A 10 11.45 -11.38 11.44
CA ALA A 10 11.01 -10.01 11.74
C ALA A 10 12.07 -9.23 12.54
N LYS A 11 12.74 -9.86 13.52
CA LYS A 11 13.88 -9.23 14.23
C LYS A 11 15.06 -8.93 13.31
N ARG A 12 15.41 -9.86 12.40
CA ARG A 12 16.48 -9.68 11.40
C ARG A 12 16.12 -8.56 10.41
N LEU A 13 14.87 -8.53 9.95
CA LEU A 13 14.32 -7.52 9.05
C LEU A 13 14.40 -6.13 9.68
N ARG A 14 13.90 -5.99 10.91
CA ARG A 14 13.97 -4.76 11.69
C ARG A 14 15.41 -4.31 11.91
N ALA A 15 16.31 -5.22 12.27
CA ALA A 15 17.72 -4.90 12.48
C ALA A 15 18.39 -4.43 11.18
N ARG A 16 18.09 -5.08 10.04
CA ARG A 16 18.60 -4.71 8.72
C ARG A 16 18.12 -3.32 8.31
N LEU A 17 16.82 -3.04 8.47
CA LEU A 17 16.24 -1.74 8.11
C LEU A 17 16.77 -0.63 9.02
N ARG A 18 16.91 -0.89 10.32
CA ARG A 18 17.47 0.06 11.28
C ARG A 18 18.91 0.47 10.95
N LYS A 19 19.71 -0.44 10.39
CA LYS A 19 21.09 -0.16 9.98
C LYS A 19 21.21 0.75 8.76
N GLN A 20 20.14 0.94 8.00
CA GLN A 20 20.16 1.77 6.79
C GLN A 20 19.91 3.25 7.08
N PHE A 21 19.50 3.61 8.30
CA PHE A 21 19.22 5.01 8.69
C PHE A 21 18.36 5.77 7.66
N ARG A 22 17.33 5.10 7.12
CA ARG A 22 16.47 5.67 6.08
C ARG A 22 15.57 6.76 6.65
N PRO A 23 15.27 7.82 5.88
CA PRO A 23 14.25 8.78 6.27
C PRO A 23 12.86 8.14 6.26
N CYS A 24 11.91 8.79 6.93
CA CYS A 24 10.53 8.33 7.00
C CYS A 24 9.88 8.35 5.61
N HIS A 25 9.45 7.19 5.10
CA HIS A 25 8.84 7.13 3.76
C HIS A 25 7.46 7.79 3.68
N ILE A 26 6.82 8.09 4.82
CA ILE A 26 5.49 8.70 4.89
C ILE A 26 5.61 10.23 4.80
N CYS A 27 6.47 10.85 5.61
CA CYS A 27 6.60 12.31 5.67
C CYS A 27 7.91 12.86 5.09
N GLY A 28 8.85 12.01 4.68
CA GLY A 28 10.13 12.37 4.07
C GLY A 28 11.19 12.90 5.04
N ARG A 29 10.87 13.10 6.32
CA ARG A 29 11.80 13.63 7.32
C ARG A 29 12.70 12.54 7.91
N ASP A 30 13.88 12.93 8.36
CA ASP A 30 14.81 12.03 9.04
C ASP A 30 14.21 11.48 10.35
N ILE A 31 14.59 10.25 10.67
CA ILE A 31 14.17 9.55 11.88
C ILE A 31 15.31 9.63 12.89
N ASP A 32 15.01 10.06 14.11
CA ASP A 32 15.97 9.91 15.20
C ASP A 32 15.94 8.47 15.69
N TYR A 33 17.04 7.75 15.49
CA TYR A 33 17.17 6.36 15.91
C TYR A 33 17.58 6.20 17.37
N THR A 34 17.93 7.28 18.06
CA THR A 34 18.43 7.26 19.45
C THR A 34 17.31 7.41 20.47
N VAL A 35 16.16 7.94 20.07
CA VAL A 35 15.03 8.16 20.97
C VAL A 35 14.42 6.85 21.49
N HIS A 36 13.74 6.99 22.63
CA HIS A 36 13.01 5.90 23.26
C HIS A 36 11.92 5.35 22.32
N TYR A 37 11.66 4.04 22.34
CA TYR A 37 10.74 3.37 21.41
C TYR A 37 9.28 3.83 21.48
N LEU A 38 8.89 4.54 22.54
CA LEU A 38 7.56 5.12 22.73
C LEU A 38 7.44 6.53 22.15
N ASP A 39 8.55 7.17 21.82
CA ASP A 39 8.57 8.52 21.30
C ASP A 39 7.83 8.61 19.95
N PRO A 40 7.07 9.69 19.68
CA PRO A 40 6.42 9.91 18.39
C PRO A 40 7.38 9.84 17.19
N GLY A 41 8.61 10.31 17.35
CA GLY A 41 9.68 10.30 16.35
C GLY A 41 10.51 9.02 16.33
N ALA A 42 10.17 8.03 17.16
CA ALA A 42 10.90 6.76 17.19
C ALA A 42 10.76 5.98 15.87
N PHE A 43 11.84 5.32 15.48
CA PHE A 43 11.84 4.38 14.35
C PHE A 43 10.87 3.22 14.54
N GLN A 44 10.02 3.01 13.54
CA GLN A 44 9.22 1.81 13.35
C GLN A 44 9.39 1.24 11.93
N VAL A 45 9.13 -0.06 11.82
CA VAL A 45 8.99 -0.76 10.55
C VAL A 45 7.53 -0.60 10.14
N ASP A 46 7.26 0.05 9.01
CA ASP A 46 5.93 0.10 8.40
C ASP A 46 5.84 -0.90 7.26
N HIS A 47 4.67 -1.50 7.10
CA HIS A 47 4.35 -2.38 5.98
C HIS A 47 3.68 -1.56 4.88
N LEU A 48 4.29 -1.50 3.69
CA LEU A 48 3.76 -0.77 2.54
C LEU A 48 2.36 -1.25 2.20
N LEU A 49 2.15 -2.56 2.12
CA LEU A 49 0.84 -3.20 2.15
C LEU A 49 0.58 -3.76 3.56
N PRO A 50 -0.40 -3.22 4.31
CA PRO A 50 -0.75 -3.73 5.63
C PRO A 50 -1.00 -5.24 5.63
N VAL A 51 -0.48 -5.95 6.63
CA VAL A 51 -0.66 -7.39 6.80
C VAL A 51 -2.13 -7.78 6.91
N SER A 52 -2.97 -6.90 7.49
CA SER A 52 -4.43 -7.08 7.57
C SER A 52 -5.13 -7.09 6.21
N LEU A 53 -4.49 -6.55 5.16
CA LEU A 53 -4.98 -6.56 3.78
C LEU A 53 -4.32 -7.65 2.93
N GLY A 54 -3.60 -8.58 3.56
CA GLY A 54 -2.96 -9.72 2.89
C GLY A 54 -1.49 -9.50 2.50
N GLY A 55 -0.88 -8.38 2.91
CA GLY A 55 0.54 -8.14 2.63
C GLY A 55 1.47 -9.12 3.37
N PRO A 56 2.60 -9.53 2.76
CA PRO A 56 3.56 -10.41 3.42
C PRO A 56 4.24 -9.70 4.61
N ALA A 57 4.28 -10.36 5.76
CA ALA A 57 4.76 -9.76 7.01
C ALA A 57 6.30 -9.64 7.10
N ASP A 58 7.02 -10.54 6.42
CA ASP A 58 8.47 -10.74 6.58
C ASP A 58 9.28 -10.45 5.31
N ASP A 59 8.63 -9.89 4.29
CA ASP A 59 9.27 -9.54 3.03
C ASP A 59 10.00 -8.20 3.13
N TRP A 60 11.20 -8.13 2.56
CA TRP A 60 11.99 -6.91 2.48
C TRP A 60 11.38 -5.87 1.56
N ASP A 61 10.69 -6.30 0.50
CA ASP A 61 10.10 -5.39 -0.48
C ASP A 61 8.77 -4.77 -0.01
N ASN A 62 8.17 -5.34 1.06
CA ASN A 62 6.95 -4.82 1.67
C ASN A 62 7.19 -3.91 2.88
N VAL A 63 8.45 -3.63 3.27
CA VAL A 63 8.74 -2.84 4.48
C VAL A 63 9.57 -1.60 4.22
N ASP A 64 9.28 -0.53 4.95
CA ASP A 64 10.09 0.68 4.92
C ASP A 64 10.09 1.40 6.29
N ALA A 65 11.01 2.36 6.46
CA ALA A 65 11.27 3.05 7.71
C ALA A 65 10.26 4.18 7.92
N SER A 66 9.63 4.24 9.09
CA SER A 66 8.67 5.28 9.44
C SER A 66 8.86 5.78 10.87
N HIS A 67 8.38 6.99 11.15
CA HIS A 67 8.17 7.44 12.53
C HIS A 67 6.98 6.70 13.13
N ARG A 68 7.05 6.40 14.43
CA ARG A 68 5.94 5.80 15.19
C ARG A 68 4.62 6.57 15.04
N ALA A 69 4.67 7.90 15.11
CA ALA A 69 3.47 8.72 14.95
C ALA A 69 2.90 8.64 13.53
N CYS A 70 3.75 8.74 12.50
CA CYS A 70 3.32 8.63 11.11
C CYS A 70 2.72 7.26 10.81
N ASN A 71 3.36 6.19 11.27
CA ASN A 71 2.86 4.82 11.11
C ASN A 71 1.47 4.66 11.76
N ARG A 72 1.31 5.15 13.00
CA ARG A 72 0.04 5.09 13.72
C ARG A 72 -1.07 5.88 13.00
N THR A 73 -0.75 7.03 12.42
CA THR A 73 -1.71 7.84 11.66
C THR A 73 -2.09 7.16 10.34
N ARG A 74 -1.14 6.54 9.65
CA ARG A 74 -1.39 5.80 8.39
C ARG A 74 -2.29 4.59 8.63
N SER A 75 -2.04 3.82 9.68
CA SER A 75 -2.84 2.63 10.04
C SER A 75 -2.97 1.68 8.83
N ASN A 76 -4.13 1.06 8.62
CA ASN A 76 -4.46 0.23 7.48
C ASN A 76 -4.98 1.02 6.26
N THR A 77 -4.69 2.31 6.16
CA THR A 77 -5.18 3.14 5.04
C THR A 77 -4.49 2.74 3.74
N ILE A 78 -5.27 2.61 2.67
CA ILE A 78 -4.77 2.35 1.32
C ILE A 78 -4.31 3.68 0.71
N ASP A 79 -3.00 3.93 0.76
CA ASP A 79 -2.34 5.01 0.02
C ASP A 79 -1.80 4.52 -1.33
N ALA A 80 -1.27 5.44 -2.14
CA ALA A 80 -0.68 5.10 -3.44
C ALA A 80 0.44 4.04 -3.34
N LYS A 81 1.17 4.01 -2.21
CA LYS A 81 2.21 3.01 -1.94
C LYS A 81 1.62 1.64 -1.63
N ALA A 82 0.57 1.57 -0.82
CA ALA A 82 -0.17 0.34 -0.55
C ALA A 82 -0.79 -0.23 -1.83
N ALA A 83 -1.37 0.62 -2.67
CA ALA A 83 -1.92 0.22 -3.96
C ALA A 83 -0.85 -0.32 -4.90
N ALA A 84 0.31 0.34 -4.99
CA ALA A 84 1.44 -0.13 -5.78
C ALA A 84 2.01 -1.46 -5.24
N ALA A 85 2.15 -1.59 -3.92
CA ALA A 85 2.60 -2.83 -3.28
C ALA A 85 1.62 -3.98 -3.52
N ALA A 86 0.32 -3.73 -3.41
CA ALA A 86 -0.69 -4.73 -3.72
C ALA A 86 -0.65 -5.17 -5.19
N ALA A 87 -0.45 -4.23 -6.12
CA ALA A 87 -0.25 -4.56 -7.53
C ALA A 87 1.01 -5.40 -7.76
N HIS A 88 2.11 -5.09 -7.07
CA HIS A 88 3.35 -5.87 -7.14
C HIS A 88 3.15 -7.32 -6.67
N TYR A 89 2.41 -7.51 -5.58
CA TYR A 89 2.10 -8.83 -5.02
C TYR A 89 0.89 -9.53 -5.69
N GLY A 90 0.21 -8.87 -6.63
CA GLY A 90 -1.01 -9.40 -7.25
C GLY A 90 -2.20 -9.55 -6.29
N ILE A 91 -2.20 -8.80 -5.19
CA ILE A 91 -3.25 -8.85 -4.17
C ILE A 91 -4.36 -7.87 -4.57
N PRO A 92 -5.60 -8.32 -4.78
CA PRO A 92 -6.71 -7.42 -5.06
C PRO A 92 -7.07 -6.69 -3.76
N LEU A 93 -6.70 -5.41 -3.68
CA LEU A 93 -7.26 -4.55 -2.64
C LEU A 93 -8.74 -4.40 -2.92
N ALA A 94 -9.57 -4.65 -1.90
CA ALA A 94 -10.99 -4.39 -1.99
C ALA A 94 -11.18 -2.97 -2.51
N ASP A 95 -11.88 -2.87 -3.63
CA ASP A 95 -12.18 -1.63 -4.31
C ASP A 95 -12.89 -0.68 -3.34
N THR A 96 -12.20 0.39 -2.93
CA THR A 96 -12.77 1.44 -2.08
C THR A 96 -13.89 2.24 -2.75
N ALA A 97 -14.36 1.83 -3.92
CA ALA A 97 -15.62 2.28 -4.47
C ALA A 97 -16.14 1.19 -5.39
N GLY A 98 -17.44 0.95 -5.33
CA GLY A 98 -18.14 0.16 -6.33
C GLY A 98 -17.85 0.70 -7.74
N HIS A 99 -16.84 0.14 -8.38
CA HIS A 99 -16.50 0.42 -9.76
C HIS A 99 -17.35 -0.48 -10.64
N CYS A 100 -17.97 0.09 -11.66
CA CYS A 100 -18.55 -0.74 -12.72
C CYS A 100 -17.39 -1.40 -13.47
N ARG A 101 -17.53 -2.69 -13.79
CA ARG A 101 -16.54 -3.42 -14.59
C ARG A 101 -16.41 -2.75 -15.95
N THR A 102 -15.17 -2.53 -16.39
CA THR A 102 -14.82 -2.00 -17.72
C THR A 102 -14.48 -3.12 -18.71
N ASP A 103 -14.96 -4.33 -18.44
CA ASP A 103 -14.80 -5.55 -19.23
C ASP A 103 -15.88 -5.72 -20.30
N GLY A 104 -16.77 -4.72 -20.49
CA GLY A 104 -17.85 -4.78 -21.46
C GLY A 104 -19.12 -5.43 -20.92
N SER A 105 -19.08 -5.92 -19.68
CA SER A 105 -20.25 -6.45 -19.00
C SER A 105 -21.31 -5.35 -18.77
N TYR A 106 -22.58 -5.75 -18.78
CA TYR A 106 -23.69 -4.86 -18.45
C TYR A 106 -23.65 -4.50 -16.96
N CYS A 107 -23.57 -3.21 -16.63
CA CYS A 107 -23.60 -2.70 -15.26
C CYS A 107 -25.03 -2.36 -14.85
N ASN A 108 -25.64 -3.18 -13.99
CA ASN A 108 -26.98 -2.94 -13.42
C ASN A 108 -27.07 -1.63 -12.61
N ARG A 109 -25.93 -1.06 -12.19
CA ARG A 109 -25.89 0.19 -11.42
C ARG A 109 -26.21 1.43 -12.25
N HIS A 110 -25.75 1.47 -13.51
CA HIS A 110 -25.98 2.61 -14.42
C HIS A 110 -26.88 2.26 -15.61
N GLY A 111 -27.32 1.01 -15.73
CA GLY A 111 -28.22 0.57 -16.81
C GLY A 111 -27.54 0.51 -18.18
N GLY A 112 -26.26 0.12 -18.24
CA GLY A 112 -25.51 0.09 -19.50
C GLY A 112 -24.17 -0.65 -19.43
N THR A 113 -23.57 -0.89 -20.58
CA THR A 113 -22.25 -1.53 -20.74
C THR A 113 -21.13 -0.48 -20.78
N HIS A 114 -20.01 -0.76 -20.10
CA HIS A 114 -18.82 0.10 -20.18
C HIS A 114 -17.94 -0.28 -21.39
N PRO A 115 -17.27 0.69 -22.02
CA PRO A 115 -16.35 0.38 -23.12
C PRO A 115 -15.14 -0.41 -22.61
N VAL A 116 -14.82 -1.51 -23.30
CA VAL A 116 -13.65 -2.34 -23.05
C VAL A 116 -12.37 -1.68 -23.54
N GLY A 117 -11.41 -1.48 -22.63
CA GLY A 117 -9.99 -1.40 -22.99
C GLY A 117 -9.54 -0.22 -23.85
N ALA A 118 -9.96 1.01 -23.56
CA ALA A 118 -9.37 2.19 -24.22
C ALA A 118 -8.37 2.93 -23.31
N PRO A 119 -7.03 2.74 -23.49
CA PRO A 119 -6.08 3.77 -23.12
C PRO A 119 -6.18 4.92 -24.13
N GLY A 120 -6.44 6.13 -23.65
CA GLY A 120 -6.32 7.34 -24.45
C GLY A 120 -7.55 7.66 -25.29
N LEU A 121 -8.22 8.74 -24.90
CA LEU A 121 -9.29 9.42 -25.63
C LEU A 121 -8.92 9.66 -27.11
N THR A 122 -9.75 9.23 -28.05
CA THR A 122 -9.93 9.95 -29.32
C THR A 122 -11.42 9.99 -29.62
N ILE A 123 -12.07 11.04 -29.12
CA ILE A 123 -13.39 11.44 -29.59
C ILE A 123 -13.28 11.82 -31.08
N LEU A 124 -13.52 10.86 -31.97
CA LEU A 124 -13.89 11.17 -33.35
C LEU A 124 -15.31 11.75 -33.32
N THR A 125 -15.40 13.05 -33.04
CA THR A 125 -16.60 13.82 -33.36
C THR A 125 -16.78 13.75 -34.88
N THR A 126 -17.69 12.88 -35.32
CA THR A 126 -18.20 12.86 -36.68
C THR A 126 -19.14 14.05 -36.87
N ARG A 127 -18.57 15.25 -37.06
CA ARG A 127 -19.29 16.26 -37.84
C ARG A 127 -19.32 15.77 -39.28
N LYS A 128 -20.51 15.36 -39.72
CA LYS A 128 -20.87 15.36 -41.13
C LYS A 128 -21.75 16.58 -41.37
N TRP A 129 -21.49 17.20 -42.52
CA TRP A 129 -22.06 18.44 -43.03
C TRP A 129 -23.57 18.32 -43.22
#